data_AF-A0A5J4P513-F1
#
_entry.id   AF-A0A5J4P513-F1
#
_cell.length_a   1.000
_cell.length_b   1.000
_cell.length_c   1.000
_cell.angle_alpha   90.00
_cell.angle_beta   90.00
_cell.angle_gamma   90.00
#
_symmetry.space_group_name_H-M   'P 1'
#
loop_
_entity.id
_entity.type
_entity.pdbx_description
1 polymer ?
#
loop_
_entity_poly.entity_id
_entity_poly.type
_entity_poly.pdbx_seq_one_letter_code
_entity_poly.pdbx_strand_id
1 'polypeptide(L)'
;KAKGKKPLPDYLIQRNGAVEYINKHGSESWKKQNGYHRGSLNEVVMFRYKRIFGGELDGRTVENQKKGVKLNCLTLDKFIGIGMPDAYKVS
;
A
#
# COMPACT_ATOMS: atom_id res chain seq x y z
N LYS A 1 27.84 -4.98 35.91
CA LYS A 1 26.38 -4.78 35.79
C LYS A 1 26.05 -4.63 34.32
N ALA A 2 25.36 -5.60 33.70
CA ALA A 2 24.98 -5.49 32.29
C ALA A 2 24.13 -4.22 32.11
N LYS A 3 24.57 -3.31 31.25
CA LYS A 3 23.77 -2.14 30.87
C LYS A 3 22.48 -2.69 30.26
N GLY A 4 21.34 -2.49 30.94
CA GLY A 4 20.03 -2.95 30.46
C GLY A 4 19.83 -2.44 29.04
N LYS A 5 19.68 -3.36 28.08
CA LYS A 5 19.42 -2.98 26.69
C LYS A 5 18.13 -2.16 26.67
N LYS A 6 18.14 -1.01 25.97
CA LYS A 6 16.92 -0.22 25.75
C LYS A 6 15.86 -1.15 25.14
N PRO A 7 14.60 -1.10 25.60
CA PRO A 7 13.53 -1.91 25.02
C PRO A 7 13.42 -1.60 23.53
N LEU A 8 13.08 -2.62 22.74
CA LEU A 8 12.83 -2.42 21.31
C LEU A 8 11.71 -1.38 21.15
N PRO A 9 11.83 -0.45 20.18
CA PRO A 9 10.72 0.42 19.82
C PRO A 9 9.46 -0.37 19.47
N ASP A 10 8.30 0.18 19.82
CA ASP A 10 6.99 -0.47 19.66
C ASP A 10 6.74 -0.97 18.23
N TYR A 11 7.17 -0.21 17.22
CA TYR A 11 7.01 -0.60 15.81
C TYR A 11 7.79 -1.88 15.45
N LEU A 12 8.96 -2.13 16.06
CA LEU A 12 9.72 -3.35 15.85
C LEU A 12 9.08 -4.54 16.56
N ILE A 13 8.51 -4.33 17.74
CA ILE A 13 7.77 -5.35 18.49
C ILE A 13 6.55 -5.79 17.67
N GLN A 14 5.77 -4.83 17.16
CA GLN A 14 4.61 -5.09 16.31
C GLN A 14 5.01 -5.84 15.03
N ARG A 15 6.07 -5.39 14.35
CA ARG A 15 6.58 -6.05 13.14
C ARG A 15 7.04 -7.48 13.41
N ASN A 16 7.80 -7.70 14.48
CA ASN A 16 8.32 -9.03 14.80
C ASN A 16 7.18 -9.98 15.20
N GLY A 17 6.21 -9.51 15.99
CA GLY A 17 5.01 -10.28 16.31
C GLY A 17 4.20 -10.67 15.07
N ALA A 18 4.05 -9.75 14.11
CA ALA A 18 3.43 -10.05 12.82
C ALA A 18 4.19 -11.13 12.03
N VAL A 19 5.52 -11.04 11.96
CA VAL A 19 6.37 -12.04 11.28
C VAL A 19 6.25 -13.42 11.94
N GLU A 20 6.32 -13.48 13.27
CA GLU A 20 6.15 -14.74 14.01
C GLU A 20 4.77 -15.35 13.80
N TYR A 21 3.72 -14.52 13.80
CA TYR A 21 2.35 -14.96 13.52
C TYR A 21 2.24 -15.54 12.11
N ILE A 22 2.75 -14.82 11.11
CA ILE A 22 2.72 -15.25 9.70
C ILE A 22 3.46 -16.58 9.53
N ASN A 23 4.61 -16.77 10.18
CA ASN A 23 5.37 -18.01 10.12
C ASN A 23 4.60 -19.21 10.72
N LYS A 24 3.80 -18.97 11.77
CA LYS A 24 3.02 -20.02 12.46
C LYS A 24 1.69 -20.34 11.79
N HIS A 25 1.00 -19.32 11.28
CA HIS A 25 -0.41 -19.41 10.87
C HIS A 25 -0.66 -19.04 9.40
N GLY A 26 0.38 -18.63 8.67
CA GLY A 26 0.29 -18.17 7.29
C GLY A 26 -0.15 -16.70 7.16
N SER A 27 0.21 -16.10 6.02
CA SER A 27 -0.06 -14.68 5.74
C SER A 27 -1.55 -14.37 5.58
N GLU A 28 -2.33 -15.29 5.01
CA GLU A 28 -3.76 -15.07 4.78
C GLU A 28 -4.55 -14.96 6.10
N SER A 29 -4.22 -15.80 7.08
CA SER A 29 -4.80 -15.73 8.42
C SER A 29 -4.49 -14.40 9.12
N TRP A 30 -3.23 -13.96 9.02
CA TRP A 30 -2.79 -12.68 9.58
C TRP A 30 -3.52 -11.49 8.95
N LYS A 31 -3.62 -11.45 7.61
CA LYS A 31 -4.31 -10.38 6.87
C LYS A 31 -5.78 -10.26 7.27
N LYS A 32 -6.46 -11.39 7.45
CA LYS A 32 -7.88 -11.44 7.84
C LYS A 32 -8.09 -10.88 9.26
N GLN A 33 -7.25 -11.29 10.22
CA GLN A 33 -7.35 -10.80 11.61
C GLN A 33 -7.03 -9.31 11.74
N ASN A 34 -6.07 -8.81 10.99
CA ASN A 34 -5.63 -7.42 11.08
C ASN A 34 -6.45 -6.47 10.19
N GLY A 35 -7.50 -6.95 9.50
CA GLY A 35 -8.29 -6.13 8.59
C GLY A 35 -7.48 -5.54 7.42
N TYR A 36 -6.37 -6.20 7.05
CA TYR A 36 -5.35 -5.69 6.14
C TYR A 36 -5.84 -5.45 4.70
N HIS A 37 -7.03 -5.93 4.37
CA HIS A 37 -7.62 -5.84 3.03
C HIS A 37 -7.73 -4.39 2.51
N ARG A 38 -8.13 -3.43 3.37
CA ARG A 38 -8.32 -2.03 2.94
C ARG A 38 -7.01 -1.32 2.60
N GLY A 39 -5.96 -1.57 3.38
CA GLY A 39 -4.63 -1.00 3.12
C GLY A 39 -4.05 -1.52 1.81
N SER A 40 -4.16 -2.84 1.60
CA SER A 40 -3.71 -3.48 0.36
C SER A 40 -4.43 -2.92 -0.88
N LEU A 41 -5.73 -2.65 -0.81
CA LEU A 41 -6.47 -2.01 -1.92
C LEU A 41 -5.92 -0.61 -2.24
N ASN A 42 -5.67 0.21 -1.21
CA ASN A 42 -5.09 1.54 -1.40
C ASN A 42 -3.68 1.47 -2.00
N GLU A 43 -2.85 0.54 -1.55
CA GLU A 43 -1.52 0.30 -2.11
C GLU A 43 -1.58 -0.08 -3.58
N VAL A 44 -2.51 -0.96 -3.96
CA VAL A 44 -2.73 -1.36 -5.37
C VAL A 44 -3.18 -0.18 -6.22
N VAL A 45 -4.10 0.66 -5.72
CA VAL A 45 -4.54 1.87 -6.42
C VAL A 45 -3.37 2.84 -6.61
N MET A 46 -2.55 3.06 -5.58
CA MET A 46 -1.38 3.94 -5.67
C MET A 46 -0.29 3.37 -6.57
N PHE A 47 -0.09 2.05 -6.57
CA PHE A 47 0.81 1.38 -7.50
C PHE A 47 0.38 1.61 -8.95
N ARG A 48 -0.91 1.41 -9.26
CA ARG A 48 -1.48 1.68 -10.60
C ARG A 48 -1.35 3.14 -10.99
N TYR A 49 -1.68 4.05 -10.07
CA TYR A 49 -1.53 5.49 -10.28
C TYR A 49 -0.10 5.84 -10.69
N LYS A 50 0.90 5.41 -9.91
CA LYS A 50 2.31 5.73 -10.18
C LYS A 50 2.83 5.08 -11.44
N ARG A 51 2.35 3.87 -11.78
CA ARG A 51 2.72 3.15 -13.01
C ARG A 51 2.23 3.87 -14.27
N ILE A 52 1.03 4.45 -14.22
CA ILE A 52 0.35 5.04 -15.39
C ILE A 52 0.68 6.53 -15.53
N PHE A 53 0.60 7.30 -14.45
CA PHE A 53 0.74 8.77 -14.49
C PHE A 53 2.10 9.26 -13.97
N GLY A 54 2.90 8.38 -13.37
CA GLY A 54 4.18 8.74 -12.76
C GLY A 54 4.09 8.99 -11.25
N GLY A 55 5.26 9.09 -10.61
CA GLY A 55 5.40 9.28 -9.17
C GLY A 55 5.35 10.74 -8.71
N GLU A 56 5.32 11.69 -9.64
CA GLU A 56 5.44 13.12 -9.38
C GLU A 56 4.11 13.83 -9.65
N LEU A 57 3.91 15.00 -9.04
CA LEU A 57 2.74 15.83 -9.25
C LEU A 57 3.10 17.02 -10.13
N ASP A 58 2.32 17.23 -11.19
CA ASP A 58 2.47 18.39 -12.06
C ASP A 58 1.57 19.55 -11.60
N GLY A 59 2.00 20.77 -11.88
CA GLY A 59 1.34 22.01 -11.49
C GLY A 59 2.13 22.81 -10.45
N ARG A 60 2.22 24.13 -10.71
CA ARG A 60 2.99 25.08 -9.87
C ARG A 60 2.33 25.40 -8.53
N THR A 61 1.05 25.05 -8.34
CA THR A 61 0.30 25.32 -7.11
C THR A 61 -0.32 24.05 -6.59
N VAL A 62 -0.44 23.94 -5.26
CA VAL A 62 -1.08 22.78 -4.60
C VAL A 62 -2.52 22.58 -5.08
N GLU A 63 -3.24 23.66 -5.37
CA GLU A 63 -4.61 23.58 -5.88
C GLU A 63 -4.66 22.93 -7.27
N ASN A 64 -3.73 23.28 -8.16
CA ASN A 64 -3.65 22.65 -9.48
C ASN A 64 -3.22 21.18 -9.38
N GLN A 65 -2.27 20.86 -8.50
CA GLN A 65 -1.87 19.48 -8.22
C GLN A 65 -3.06 18.64 -7.72
N LYS A 66 -3.86 19.16 -6.78
CA LYS A 66 -5.07 18.49 -6.28
C LYS A 66 -6.07 18.21 -7.40
N LYS A 67 -6.30 19.19 -8.29
CA LYS A 67 -7.18 19.03 -9.45
C LYS A 67 -6.65 17.96 -10.41
N GLY A 68 -5.35 17.96 -10.70
CA GLY A 68 -4.69 16.96 -11.55
C GLY A 68 -4.82 15.54 -10.98
N VAL A 69 -4.49 15.36 -9.70
CA VAL A 69 -4.65 14.08 -8.99
C VAL A 69 -6.10 13.59 -9.06
N LYS A 70 -7.07 14.48 -8.81
CA LYS A 70 -8.49 14.13 -8.89
C LYS A 70 -8.89 13.65 -10.29
N LEU A 71 -8.42 14.32 -11.35
CA LEU A 71 -8.68 13.91 -12.73
C LEU A 71 -8.07 12.54 -13.05
N ASN A 72 -6.84 12.30 -12.59
CA ASN A 72 -6.14 11.02 -12.75
C ASN A 72 -6.87 9.87 -12.04
N CYS A 73 -7.37 10.10 -10.82
CA CYS A 73 -8.19 9.12 -10.10
C CYS A 73 -9.49 8.80 -10.85
N LEU A 74 -10.21 9.81 -11.35
CA LEU A 74 -11.42 9.59 -12.16
C LEU A 74 -11.11 8.83 -13.46
N THR A 75 -9.93 9.01 -14.02
CA THR A 75 -9.46 8.28 -15.20
C THR A 75 -9.17 6.81 -14.87
N LEU A 76 -8.55 6.53 -13.72
CA LEU A 76 -8.37 5.15 -13.23
C LEU A 76 -9.70 4.43 -13.04
N ASP A 77 -10.71 5.11 -12.47
CA ASP A 77 -12.04 4.55 -12.27
C ASP A 77 -12.70 4.20 -13.61
N LYS A 78 -12.52 5.04 -14.64
CA LYS A 78 -12.98 4.73 -16.01
C LYS A 78 -12.28 3.52 -16.61
N PHE A 79 -10.97 3.35 -16.40
CA PHE A 79 -10.25 2.15 -16.88
C PHE A 79 -10.79 0.87 -16.26
N ILE A 80 -11.23 0.91 -15.00
CA ILE A 80 -11.88 -0.24 -14.36
C ILE A 80 -13.18 -0.60 -15.10
N GLY A 81 -13.97 0.40 -15.53
CA GLY A 81 -15.25 0.18 -16.22
C GLY A 81 -15.13 -0.27 -17.68
N ILE A 82 -14.07 0.12 -18.40
CA ILE A 82 -13.89 -0.18 -19.83
C ILE A 82 -13.16 -1.50 -20.05
N GLY A 83 -12.41 -1.97 -19.05
CA GLY A 83 -11.64 -3.21 -19.11
C GLY A 83 -10.25 -2.99 -18.54
N MET A 84 -9.90 -3.74 -17.49
CA MET A 84 -8.55 -3.70 -16.94
C MET A 84 -7.63 -4.58 -17.78
N PRO A 85 -6.36 -4.17 -17.99
CA PRO A 85 -5.37 -5.06 -18.58
C PRO A 85 -5.14 -6.26 -17.66
N ASP A 86 -5.14 -7.47 -18.24
CA ASP A 86 -4.85 -8.71 -17.53
C ASP A 86 -3.39 -8.69 -17.03
N ALA A 87 -3.22 -8.71 -15.72
CA ALA A 87 -1.93 -8.84 -15.08
C ALA A 87 -1.70 -10.29 -14.67
N TYR A 88 -0.67 -10.92 -15.23
CA TYR A 88 -0.23 -12.26 -14.81
C TYR A 88 1.07 -12.17 -14.01
N LYS A 89 1.22 -13.10 -13.06
CA LYS A 89 2.44 -13.21 -12.27
C LYS A 89 3.54 -13.83 -13.14
N VAL A 90 4.63 -13.10 -13.34
CA VAL A 90 5.87 -13.67 -13.90
C VAL A 90 6.64 -14.28 -12.74
N SER A 91 6.90 -15.60 -12.80
CA SER A 91 7.70 -16.34 -11.82
C SER A 91 9.16 -16.39 -12.22
#